data_AF-A0A660MXG7-F1
#
_entry.id   AF-A0A660MXG7-F1
#
_cell.length_a   1.000
_cell.length_b   1.000
_cell.length_c   1.000
_cell.angle_alpha   90.00
_cell.angle_beta   90.00
_cell.angle_gamma   90.00
#
_symmetry.space_group_name_H-M   'P 1'
#
loop_
_entity.id
_entity.type
_entity.pdbx_description
1 polymer ?
#
loop_
_entity_poly.entity_id
_entity_poly.type
_entity_poly.pdbx_seq_one_letter_code
_entity_poly.pdbx_strand_id
1 'polypeptide(L)'
;MYKITKNGEFVGFTELLPILNEGESAEVVDYSVYEAWLDEQKAKEPHFVTFEIPYALILGSQELRDKLVAIRLAYSQMETITKDGITYLSHIDITDVKEYLSKEEFAKFKGAGIKFPPEVEALFADKPKNEKPTA
;
A
#
# COMPACT_ATOMS: atom_id res chain seq x y z
N MET A 1 -2.43 -0.97 -31.73
CA MET A 1 -2.75 -2.04 -30.78
C MET A 1 -4.26 -2.20 -30.75
N TYR A 2 -4.79 -3.41 -30.63
CA TYR A 2 -6.21 -3.65 -30.42
C TYR A 2 -6.45 -4.05 -28.97
N LYS A 3 -7.37 -3.38 -28.29
CA LYS A 3 -7.87 -3.76 -26.98
C LYS A 3 -9.16 -4.56 -27.17
N ILE A 4 -9.21 -5.75 -26.59
CA ILE A 4 -10.36 -6.66 -26.69
C ILE A 4 -11.17 -6.55 -25.40
N THR A 5 -12.48 -6.43 -25.56
CA THR A 5 -13.45 -6.52 -24.47
C THR A 5 -14.50 -7.57 -24.77
N LYS A 6 -15.00 -8.27 -23.75
CA LYS A 6 -16.10 -9.23 -23.85
C LYS A 6 -17.23 -8.80 -22.94
N ASN A 7 -18.41 -8.52 -23.50
CA ASN A 7 -19.57 -8.03 -22.73
C ASN A 7 -19.24 -6.79 -21.84
N GLY A 8 -18.30 -5.94 -22.27
CA GLY A 8 -17.84 -4.77 -21.52
C GLY A 8 -16.68 -5.00 -20.55
N GLU A 9 -16.24 -6.25 -20.35
CA GLU A 9 -15.08 -6.58 -19.51
C GLU A 9 -13.80 -6.67 -20.34
N PHE A 10 -12.68 -6.21 -19.79
CA PHE A 10 -11.38 -6.27 -20.45
C PHE A 10 -10.87 -7.72 -20.53
N VAL A 11 -10.38 -8.12 -21.72
CA VAL A 11 -9.85 -9.46 -21.98
C VAL A 11 -8.35 -9.44 -22.24
N GLY A 12 -7.87 -8.48 -23.04
CA GLY A 12 -6.46 -8.43 -23.42
C GLY A 12 -6.14 -7.46 -24.56
N PHE A 13 -4.88 -7.48 -24.98
CA PHE A 13 -4.38 -6.70 -26.11
C PHE A 13 -3.78 -7.60 -27.19
N THR A 14 -3.83 -7.15 -28.44
CA THR A 14 -3.13 -7.78 -29.57
C THR A 14 -2.64 -6.75 -30.58
N GLU A 15 -1.45 -6.97 -31.13
CA GLU A 15 -0.91 -6.14 -32.22
C GLU A 15 -1.51 -6.49 -33.57
N LEU A 16 -1.94 -7.74 -33.75
CA LEU A 16 -2.60 -8.23 -34.95
C LEU A 16 -4.11 -8.03 -34.87
N LEU A 17 -4.76 -7.90 -36.03
CA LEU A 17 -6.22 -7.84 -36.11
C LEU A 17 -6.84 -9.09 -35.44
N PRO A 18 -7.62 -8.94 -34.35
CA PRO A 18 -8.15 -10.08 -33.60
C PRO A 18 -9.25 -10.82 -34.36
N ILE A 19 -9.31 -12.13 -34.16
CA ILE A 19 -10.51 -12.93 -34.44
C ILE A 19 -11.38 -12.84 -33.19
N LEU A 20 -12.57 -12.25 -33.31
CA LEU A 20 -13.48 -12.00 -32.18
C LEU A 20 -14.48 -13.15 -32.04
N ASN A 21 -14.64 -13.63 -30.81
CA ASN A 21 -15.69 -14.58 -30.45
C ASN A 21 -17.03 -13.86 -30.19
N GLU A 22 -18.11 -14.64 -30.01
CA GLU A 22 -19.41 -14.08 -29.68
C GLU A 22 -19.37 -13.25 -28.39
N GLY A 23 -19.84 -11.99 -28.47
CA GLY A 23 -19.81 -11.02 -27.38
C GLY A 23 -18.49 -10.26 -27.21
N GLU A 24 -17.48 -10.52 -28.06
CA GLU A 24 -16.21 -9.78 -28.07
C GLU A 24 -16.24 -8.59 -29.04
N SER A 25 -15.60 -7.50 -28.64
CA SER A 25 -15.36 -6.33 -29.48
C SER A 25 -13.91 -5.89 -29.34
N ALA A 26 -13.35 -5.32 -30.40
CA ALA A 26 -12.01 -4.74 -30.40
C ALA A 26 -12.05 -3.27 -30.80
N GLU A 27 -11.30 -2.46 -30.05
CA GLU A 27 -11.04 -1.06 -30.35
C GLU A 27 -9.56 -0.84 -30.62
N VAL A 28 -9.24 0.02 -31.59
CA VAL A 28 -7.86 0.44 -31.83
C VAL A 28 -7.50 1.45 -30.75
N VAL A 29 -6.46 1.14 -29.99
CA VAL A 29 -5.93 1.99 -28.92
C VAL A 29 -4.49 2.37 -29.21
N ASP A 30 -4.09 3.50 -28.64
CA ASP A 30 -2.69 3.92 -28.62
C ASP A 30 -1.85 2.95 -27.80
N TYR A 31 -0.57 2.83 -28.17
CA TYR A 31 0.37 1.94 -27.47
C TYR A 31 0.56 2.33 -26.00
N SER A 32 0.46 3.63 -25.66
CA SER A 32 0.53 4.12 -24.28
C SER A 32 -0.53 3.50 -23.35
N VAL A 33 -1.69 3.10 -23.88
CA VAL A 33 -2.74 2.42 -23.10
C VAL A 33 -2.29 1.02 -22.69
N TYR A 34 -1.58 0.32 -23.57
CA TYR A 34 -0.99 -0.98 -23.28
C TYR A 34 0.18 -0.86 -22.29
N GLU A 35 1.04 0.14 -22.46
CA GLU A 35 2.14 0.41 -21.52
C GLU A 35 1.62 0.75 -20.12
N ALA A 36 0.58 1.59 -20.01
CA ALA A 36 -0.05 1.90 -18.73
C ALA A 36 -0.64 0.65 -18.08
N TRP A 37 -1.30 -0.22 -18.84
CA TRP A 37 -1.80 -1.50 -18.32
C TRP A 37 -0.66 -2.41 -17.86
N LEU A 38 0.43 -2.53 -18.63
CA LEU A 38 1.61 -3.29 -18.23
C LEU A 38 2.22 -2.74 -16.93
N ASP A 39 2.31 -1.43 -16.79
CA ASP A 39 2.84 -0.78 -15.58
C ASP A 39 1.91 -0.97 -14.36
N GLU A 40 0.58 -1.03 -14.56
CA GLU A 40 -0.38 -1.40 -13.52
C GLU A 40 -0.27 -2.88 -13.12
N GLN A 41 0.03 -3.77 -14.07
CA GLN A 41 0.18 -5.21 -13.84
C GLN A 41 1.56 -5.62 -13.33
N LYS A 42 2.59 -4.76 -13.50
CA LYS A 42 3.89 -5.00 -12.90
C LYS A 42 3.70 -5.11 -11.40
N ALA A 43 4.06 -6.27 -10.85
CA ALA A 43 4.14 -6.46 -9.41
C ALA A 43 5.03 -5.34 -8.86
N LYS A 44 4.44 -4.47 -8.04
CA LYS A 44 5.21 -3.41 -7.39
C LYS A 44 6.17 -4.11 -6.45
N GLU A 45 7.46 -3.81 -6.61
CA GLU A 45 8.46 -4.33 -5.69
C GLU A 45 8.07 -3.90 -4.27
N PRO A 46 8.17 -4.82 -3.28
CA PRO A 46 7.78 -4.50 -1.93
C PRO A 46 8.67 -3.39 -1.38
N HIS A 47 8.04 -2.35 -0.84
CA HIS A 47 8.76 -1.23 -0.24
C HIS A 47 8.70 -1.36 1.27
N PHE A 48 9.82 -1.80 1.86
CA PHE A 48 9.88 -2.07 3.28
C PHE A 48 10.21 -0.84 4.12
N VAL A 49 9.49 -0.67 5.22
CA VAL A 49 9.68 0.42 6.18
C VAL A 49 10.04 -0.11 7.57
N THR A 50 10.62 0.76 8.41
CA THR A 50 11.01 0.47 9.79
C THR A 50 10.37 1.45 10.76
N PHE A 51 9.74 0.94 11.83
CA PHE A 51 9.16 1.75 12.90
C PHE A 51 10.08 1.77 14.10
N GLU A 52 10.23 2.91 14.76
CA GLU A 52 10.99 3.03 16.01
C GLU A 52 10.02 3.17 17.19
N ILE A 53 10.04 2.18 18.07
CA ILE A 53 9.11 2.08 19.20
C ILE A 53 9.93 2.12 20.49
N PRO A 54 9.79 3.16 21.33
CA PRO A 54 10.39 3.16 22.65
C PRO A 54 10.01 1.90 23.44
N TYR A 55 11.01 1.15 23.92
CA TYR A 55 10.78 -0.14 24.58
C TYR A 55 9.91 0.00 25.84
N ALA A 56 10.04 1.12 26.55
CA ALA A 56 9.19 1.44 27.70
C ALA A 56 7.68 1.50 27.35
N LEU A 57 7.32 1.95 26.14
CA LEU A 57 5.92 1.98 25.70
C LEU A 57 5.37 0.58 25.45
N ILE A 58 6.21 -0.33 24.93
CA ILE A 58 5.84 -1.75 24.74
C ILE A 58 5.56 -2.40 26.09
N LEU A 59 6.36 -2.09 27.12
CA LEU A 59 6.13 -2.59 28.48
C LEU A 59 4.91 -1.96 29.15
N GLY A 60 4.60 -0.70 28.83
CA GLY A 60 3.48 0.05 29.42
C GLY A 60 2.11 -0.16 28.77
N SER A 61 2.05 -0.72 27.55
CA SER A 61 0.80 -0.81 26.78
C SER A 61 0.50 -2.23 26.31
N GLN A 62 -0.54 -2.85 26.88
CA GLN A 62 -1.03 -4.16 26.43
C GLN A 62 -1.55 -4.10 24.99
N GLU A 63 -2.30 -3.05 24.66
CA GLU A 63 -2.83 -2.81 23.32
C GLU A 63 -1.72 -2.77 22.26
N LEU A 64 -0.61 -2.07 22.56
CA LEU A 64 0.53 -2.01 21.65
C LEU A 64 1.19 -3.39 21.49
N ARG A 65 1.34 -4.15 22.57
CA ARG A 65 1.89 -5.51 22.49
C ARG A 65 1.04 -6.42 21.63
N ASP A 66 -0.28 -6.42 21.84
CA ASP A 66 -1.21 -7.27 21.09
C ASP A 66 -1.17 -6.92 19.59
N LYS A 67 -1.08 -5.62 19.29
CA LYS A 67 -0.92 -5.15 17.90
C LYS A 67 0.39 -5.62 17.28
N LEU A 68 1.51 -5.50 17.99
CA LEU A 68 2.81 -5.96 17.52
C LEU A 68 2.84 -7.46 17.28
N VAL A 69 2.17 -8.25 18.13
CA VAL A 69 2.01 -9.69 17.93
C VAL A 69 1.20 -9.98 16.67
N ALA A 70 0.08 -9.28 16.45
CA ALA A 70 -0.73 -9.45 15.24
C ALA A 70 0.06 -9.11 13.97
N ILE A 71 0.80 -8.00 13.98
CA ILE A 71 1.65 -7.58 12.88
C ILE A 71 2.74 -8.63 12.61
N ARG A 72 3.39 -9.17 13.65
CA ARG A 72 4.40 -10.23 13.50
C ARG A 72 3.83 -11.54 12.95
N LEU A 73 2.58 -11.88 13.24
CA LEU A 73 1.92 -13.06 12.69
C LEU A 73 1.59 -12.89 11.20
N ALA A 74 1.33 -11.66 10.75
CA ALA A 74 1.04 -11.37 9.35
C ALA A 74 2.30 -11.40 8.46
N TYR A 75 3.46 -10.99 8.99
CA TYR A 75 4.72 -10.90 8.23
C TYR A 75 5.73 -11.95 8.66
N SER A 76 5.92 -12.96 7.80
CA SER A 76 6.88 -14.04 8.02
C SER A 76 8.35 -13.59 8.02
N GLN A 77 8.67 -12.46 7.39
CA GLN A 77 10.03 -11.90 7.28
C GLN A 77 10.26 -10.66 8.16
N MET A 78 9.36 -10.38 9.10
CA MET A 78 9.51 -9.24 9.99
C MET A 78 10.75 -9.36 10.87
N GLU A 79 11.51 -8.27 10.96
CA GLU A 79 12.64 -8.17 11.87
C GLU A 79 12.30 -7.29 13.06
N THR A 80 12.63 -7.76 14.26
CA THR A 80 12.47 -7.01 15.50
C THR A 80 13.80 -6.98 16.24
N ILE A 81 14.36 -5.78 16.41
CA ILE A 81 15.64 -5.58 17.10
C ILE A 81 15.42 -4.54 18.19
N THR A 82 15.82 -4.82 19.43
CA THR A 82 15.82 -3.82 20.51
C THR A 82 17.25 -3.41 20.82
N LYS A 83 17.54 -2.12 20.69
CA LYS A 83 18.85 -1.52 20.97
C LYS A 83 18.67 -0.14 21.58
N ASP A 84 19.47 0.19 22.60
CA ASP A 84 19.48 1.50 23.24
C ASP A 84 18.10 1.99 23.73
N GLY A 85 17.25 1.05 24.19
CA GLY A 85 15.90 1.35 24.67
C GLY A 85 14.86 1.59 23.57
N ILE A 86 15.21 1.40 22.30
CA ILE A 86 14.32 1.50 21.14
C ILE A 86 14.18 0.12 20.49
N THR A 87 12.94 -0.26 20.19
CA THR A 87 12.61 -1.45 19.39
C THR A 87 12.35 -1.01 17.96
N TYR A 88 13.13 -1.55 17.04
CA TYR A 88 13.00 -1.39 15.60
C TYR A 88 12.15 -2.53 15.05
N LEU A 89 11.05 -2.19 14.39
CA LEU A 89 10.17 -3.12 13.71
C LEU A 89 10.30 -2.90 12.20
N SER A 90 11.00 -3.80 11.51
CA SER A 90 11.39 -3.66 10.09
C SER A 90 10.74 -4.72 9.21
N HIS A 91 10.88 -4.55 7.89
CA HIS A 91 10.32 -5.43 6.85
C HIS A 91 8.79 -5.45 6.82
N ILE A 92 8.19 -4.27 6.97
CA ILE A 92 6.76 -4.06 6.74
C ILE A 92 6.58 -3.40 5.39
N ASP A 93 5.77 -3.97 4.50
CA ASP A 93 5.44 -3.31 3.25
C ASP A 93 4.59 -2.06 3.52
N ILE A 94 4.98 -0.94 2.91
CA ILE A 94 4.26 0.32 3.02
C ILE A 94 2.81 0.24 2.50
N THR A 95 2.52 -0.64 1.54
CA THR A 95 1.17 -0.79 0.97
C THR A 95 0.16 -1.25 1.99
N ASP A 96 0.62 -2.06 2.94
CA ASP A 96 -0.23 -2.75 3.90
C ASP A 96 -0.38 -1.94 5.19
N VAL A 97 0.38 -0.85 5.35
CA VAL A 97 0.33 0.05 6.51
C VAL A 97 -1.09 0.46 6.88
N LYS A 98 -1.91 0.74 5.87
CA LYS A 98 -3.30 1.17 6.08
C LYS A 98 -4.24 0.05 6.49
N GLU A 99 -3.88 -1.21 6.26
CA GLU A 99 -4.69 -2.36 6.67
C GLU A 99 -4.56 -2.64 8.17
N TYR A 100 -3.38 -2.40 8.75
CA TYR A 100 -3.15 -2.65 10.17
C TYR A 100 -3.12 -1.38 11.02
N LEU A 101 -2.89 -0.20 10.45
CA LEU A 101 -2.83 1.06 11.20
C LEU A 101 -3.90 2.04 10.71
N SER A 102 -4.93 2.25 11.53
CA SER A 102 -5.91 3.31 11.27
C SER A 102 -5.29 4.70 11.51
N LYS A 103 -5.91 5.73 10.95
CA LYS A 103 -5.46 7.13 11.15
C LYS A 103 -5.48 7.53 12.63
N GLU A 104 -6.48 7.04 13.38
CA GLU A 104 -6.61 7.30 14.83
C GLU A 104 -5.50 6.62 15.62
N GLU A 105 -5.19 5.36 15.32
CA GLU A 105 -4.07 4.63 15.92
C GLU A 105 -2.73 5.26 15.58
N PHE A 106 -2.53 5.67 14.31
CA PHE A 106 -1.33 6.40 13.90
C PHE A 106 -1.14 7.66 14.73
N ALA A 107 -2.17 8.50 14.86
CA ALA A 107 -2.11 9.73 15.64
C ALA A 107 -1.83 9.45 17.13
N LYS A 108 -2.51 8.44 17.69
CA LYS A 108 -2.32 8.01 19.09
C LYS A 108 -0.89 7.52 19.34
N PHE A 109 -0.37 6.63 18.50
CA PHE A 109 0.96 6.05 18.65
C PHE A 109 2.07 7.07 18.38
N LYS A 110 1.89 7.94 17.37
CA LYS A 110 2.80 9.06 17.12
C LYS A 110 2.83 10.02 18.32
N GLY A 111 1.66 10.35 18.87
CA GLY A 111 1.55 11.17 20.09
C GLY A 111 2.16 10.52 21.33
N ALA A 112 2.18 9.19 21.40
CA ALA A 112 2.81 8.43 22.49
C ALA A 112 4.34 8.35 22.36
N GLY A 113 4.93 8.74 21.22
CA GLY A 113 6.38 8.76 21.01
C GLY A 113 6.92 7.68 20.09
N ILE A 114 6.06 6.92 19.37
CA ILE A 114 6.50 6.05 18.28
C ILE A 114 6.92 6.93 17.09
N LYS A 115 8.09 6.66 16.51
CA LYS A 115 8.53 7.35 15.29
C LYS A 115 8.23 6.48 14.08
N PHE A 116 7.49 7.06 13.15
CA PHE A 116 7.22 6.48 11.85
C PHE A 116 8.15 7.09 10.80
N PRO A 117 8.55 6.32 9.78
CA PRO A 117 9.34 6.87 8.69
C PRO A 117 8.49 7.86 7.87
N PRO A 118 9.11 8.85 7.20
CA PRO A 118 8.39 9.91 6.49
C PRO A 118 7.36 9.40 5.48
N GLU A 119 7.64 8.26 4.87
CA GLU A 119 6.80 7.63 3.86
C GLU A 119 5.47 7.16 4.46
N VAL A 120 5.51 6.63 5.69
CA VAL A 120 4.32 6.26 6.45
C VAL A 120 3.57 7.50 6.92
N GLU A 121 4.29 8.55 7.33
CA GLU A 121 3.63 9.82 7.69
C GLU A 121 2.85 10.41 6.51
N ALA A 122 3.40 10.31 5.30
CA ALA A 122 2.73 10.75 4.07
C ALA A 122 1.45 9.98 3.77
N LEU A 123 1.33 8.72 4.21
CA LEU A 123 0.10 7.92 4.05
C LEU A 123 -1.08 8.48 4.86
N PHE A 124 -0.79 9.13 5.99
CA PHE A 124 -1.77 9.65 6.96
C PHE A 124 -1.84 11.18 7.00
N ALA A 125 -0.96 11.86 6.28
CA ALA A 125 -1.08 13.29 6.03
C ALA A 125 -2.44 13.56 5.36
N ASP A 126 -3.22 14.48 5.92
CA ASP A 126 -4.43 14.95 5.27
C ASP A 126 -4.04 15.52 3.91
N LYS A 127 -4.48 14.88 2.82
CA LYS A 127 -4.45 15.55 1.52
C LYS A 127 -5.22 16.85 1.72
N PRO A 128 -4.68 18.03 1.35
CA PRO A 128 -5.49 19.23 1.33
C PRO A 128 -6.70 18.91 0.47
N LYS A 129 -7.88 18.95 1.11
CA LYS A 129 -9.16 18.86 0.42
C LYS A 129 -9.12 20.01 -0.58
N ASN A 130 -9.03 19.70 -1.86
CA ASN A 130 -9.08 20.71 -2.90
C ASN A 130 -10.52 21.21 -2.94
N GLU A 131 -10.89 22.06 -1.98
CA GLU A 131 -12.08 22.88 -2.02
C GLU A 131 -11.89 23.84 -3.18
N LYS A 132 -12.27 23.39 -4.38
CA LYS A 132 -12.63 24.34 -5.43
C LYS A 132 -13.78 25.16 -4.86
N PRO A 133 -13.66 26.49 -4.74
CA PRO A 133 -14.82 27.32 -4.49
C PRO A 133 -15.69 27.21 -5.72
N THR A 134 -16.87 26.62 -5.59
CA THR A 134 -17.92 26.79 -6.59
C THR A 134 -18.40 28.23 -6.44
N ALA A 135 -17.89 29.10 -7.31
CA ALA A 135 -18.39 30.46 -7.51
C ALA A 135 -19.66 30.43 -8.36
#